data_AF-A0A9Q7KDE1-F1
#
_entry.id   AF-A0A9Q7KDE1-F1
#
_cell.length_a   1.000
_cell.length_b   1.000
_cell.length_c   1.000
_cell.angle_alpha   90.00
_cell.angle_beta   90.00
_cell.angle_gamma   90.00
#
_symmetry.space_group_name_H-M   'P 1'
#
loop_
_entity.id
_entity.type
_entity.pdbx_description
1 polymer ?
#
loop_
_entity_poly.entity_id
_entity_poly.type
_entity_poly.pdbx_seq_one_letter_code
_entity_poly.pdbx_strand_id
1 'polypeptide(L)'
;MLKVTGLDKLQKELKDAKRILSELDGELGVVKFNPNDPASIESAIQTVNHMIDERIGGCSTNSIVGSLAQQMKETYREGILKKAAEARLTSSEDE
;
A
#
# COMPACT_ATOMS: atom_id res chain seq x y z
N MET A 1 29.35 -16.54 26.33
CA MET A 1 29.28 -15.77 25.07
C MET A 1 27.83 -15.37 24.86
N LEU A 2 27.47 -14.09 25.04
CA LEU A 2 26.13 -13.61 24.72
C LEU A 2 25.99 -13.57 23.20
N LYS A 3 25.19 -14.49 22.65
CA LYS A 3 24.81 -14.47 21.25
C LYS A 3 23.87 -13.27 21.07
N VAL A 4 24.29 -12.24 20.34
CA VAL A 4 23.49 -11.02 20.10
C VAL A 4 22.42 -11.31 19.04
N THR A 5 21.57 -12.31 19.30
CA THR A 5 20.56 -12.82 18.38
C THR A 5 19.54 -11.75 17.95
N GLY A 6 19.38 -10.69 18.76
CA GLY A 6 18.52 -9.55 18.45
C GLY A 6 19.06 -8.64 17.34
N LEU A 7 20.39 -8.48 17.25
CA LEU A 7 21.02 -7.63 16.24
C LEU A 7 20.93 -8.29 14.85
N ASP A 8 21.18 -9.61 14.79
CA ASP A 8 21.01 -10.39 13.56
C ASP A 8 19.56 -10.34 13.04
N LYS A 9 18.57 -10.45 13.94
CA LYS A 9 17.15 -10.33 13.59
C LYS A 9 16.83 -8.94 13.03
N LEU A 10 17.29 -7.88 13.71
CA LEU A 10 17.07 -6.51 13.26
C LEU A 10 17.72 -6.23 11.89
N GLN A 11 18.94 -6.72 11.67
CA GLN A 11 19.61 -6.58 10.37
C GLN A 11 18.84 -7.29 9.26
N LYS A 12 18.27 -8.46 9.54
CA LYS A 12 17.42 -9.17 8.59
C LYS A 12 16.14 -8.39 8.31
N GLU A 13 15.48 -7.87 9.34
CA GLU A 13 14.26 -7.08 9.17
C GLU A 13 14.50 -5.80 8.34
N LEU A 14 15.61 -5.12 8.57
CA LEU A 14 16.02 -3.94 7.78
C LEU A 14 16.35 -4.28 6.33
N LYS A 15 17.03 -5.41 6.10
CA LYS A 15 17.38 -5.85 4.74
C LYS A 15 16.13 -6.15 3.92
N ASP A 16 15.18 -6.87 4.50
CA ASP A 16 13.91 -7.18 3.86
C ASP A 16 13.10 -5.90 3.60
N ALA A 17 13.02 -4.98 4.57
CA ALA A 17 12.36 -3.69 4.38
C ALA A 17 12.97 -2.87 3.23
N LYS A 18 14.30 -2.80 3.15
CA LYS A 18 14.99 -2.08 2.06
C LYS A 18 14.70 -2.71 0.69
N ARG A 19 14.69 -4.03 0.60
CA ARG A 19 14.36 -4.75 -0.63
C ARG A 19 12.92 -4.44 -1.07
N ILE A 20 11.98 -4.57 -0.15
CA ILE A 20 10.55 -4.33 -0.39
C ILE A 20 10.32 -2.87 -0.84
N LEU A 21 10.97 -1.90 -0.19
CA LEU A 21 10.94 -0.50 -0.60
C LEU A 21 11.45 -0.31 -2.03
N SER A 22 12.56 -0.97 -2.41
CA SER A 22 13.05 -0.93 -3.79
C SER A 22 12.10 -1.61 -4.78
N GLU A 23 11.41 -2.68 -4.36
CA GLU A 23 10.38 -3.33 -5.18
C GLU A 23 9.10 -2.48 -5.27
N LEU A 24 8.83 -1.59 -4.31
CA LEU A 24 7.66 -0.70 -4.26
C LEU A 24 7.91 0.71 -4.83
N ASP A 25 9.17 1.09 -5.07
CA ASP A 25 9.56 2.39 -5.67
C ASP A 25 9.02 2.57 -7.10
N GLY A 26 8.59 1.49 -7.74
CA GLY A 26 7.89 1.52 -9.03
C GLY A 26 6.36 1.61 -8.90
N GLU A 27 5.69 2.10 -9.94
CA GLU A 27 4.22 2.17 -10.00
C GLU A 27 3.57 0.82 -9.61
N LEU A 28 2.75 0.83 -8.57
CA LEU A 28 2.04 -0.37 -8.06
C LEU A 28 1.07 -0.95 -9.09
N GLY A 29 0.57 -0.09 -9.98
CA GLY A 29 -0.34 -0.42 -11.07
C GLY A 29 -1.39 0.67 -11.26
N VAL A 30 -2.13 0.58 -12.37
CA VAL A 30 -3.25 1.48 -12.66
C VAL A 30 -4.55 0.82 -12.23
N VAL A 31 -5.27 1.45 -11.30
CA VAL A 31 -6.61 1.01 -10.87
C VAL A 31 -7.67 1.95 -11.41
N LYS A 32 -8.69 1.38 -12.05
CA LYS A 32 -9.86 2.12 -12.54
C LYS A 32 -11.02 1.92 -11.58
N PHE A 33 -11.74 2.99 -11.30
CA PHE A 33 -12.94 2.96 -10.47
C PHE A 33 -13.93 4.03 -10.90
N ASN A 34 -15.21 3.82 -10.61
CA ASN A 34 -16.24 4.82 -10.82
C ASN A 34 -16.35 5.68 -9.55
N PRO A 35 -16.10 7.00 -9.62
CA PRO A 35 -16.18 7.88 -8.47
C PRO A 35 -17.60 7.99 -7.92
N ASN A 36 -18.65 7.73 -8.68
CA ASN A 36 -20.03 7.81 -8.21
C ASN A 36 -20.57 6.50 -7.61
N ASP A 37 -19.83 5.40 -7.76
CA ASP A 37 -20.24 4.09 -7.25
C ASP A 37 -19.39 3.67 -6.05
N PRO A 38 -19.96 3.60 -4.83
CA PRO A 38 -19.20 3.24 -3.62
C PRO A 38 -18.63 1.82 -3.70
N ALA A 39 -19.31 0.89 -4.37
CA ALA A 39 -18.84 -0.49 -4.54
C ALA A 39 -17.59 -0.56 -5.45
N SER A 40 -17.56 0.23 -6.52
CA SER A 40 -16.39 0.36 -7.39
C SER A 40 -15.19 0.96 -6.67
N ILE A 41 -15.40 1.97 -5.81
CA ILE A 41 -14.33 2.57 -4.98
C ILE A 41 -13.77 1.53 -4.00
N GLU A 42 -14.65 0.78 -3.33
CA GLU A 42 -14.20 -0.26 -2.39
C GLU A 42 -13.42 -1.36 -3.10
N SER A 43 -13.88 -1.79 -4.27
CA SER A 43 -13.20 -2.78 -5.11
C SER A 43 -11.80 -2.30 -5.51
N ALA A 44 -11.64 -1.00 -5.81
CA ALA A 44 -10.35 -0.41 -6.15
C ALA A 44 -9.38 -0.42 -4.96
N ILE A 45 -9.87 -0.08 -3.76
CA ILE A 45 -9.09 -0.16 -2.52
C ILE A 45 -8.64 -1.59 -2.26
N GLN A 46 -9.54 -2.57 -2.39
CA GLN A 46 -9.21 -3.98 -2.24
C GLN A 46 -8.17 -4.45 -3.26
N THR A 47 -8.29 -4.01 -4.52
CA THR A 47 -7.32 -4.31 -5.58
C THR A 47 -5.93 -3.78 -5.23
N VAL A 48 -5.83 -2.51 -4.78
CA VAL A 48 -4.54 -1.95 -4.36
C VAL A 48 -3.96 -2.69 -3.16
N ASN A 49 -4.80 -3.01 -2.16
CA ASN A 49 -4.35 -3.79 -1.00
C ASN A 49 -3.76 -5.13 -1.42
N HIS A 50 -4.41 -5.83 -2.36
CA HIS A 50 -3.93 -7.10 -2.89
C HIS A 50 -2.60 -6.94 -3.65
N MET A 51 -2.47 -5.93 -4.51
CA MET A 51 -1.22 -5.64 -5.22
C MET A 51 -0.06 -5.34 -4.25
N ILE A 52 -0.34 -4.62 -3.17
CA ILE A 52 0.63 -4.37 -2.11
C ILE A 52 1.00 -5.68 -1.42
N ASP A 53 0.04 -6.51 -1.04
CA ASP A 53 0.31 -7.82 -0.41
C ASP A 53 1.13 -8.75 -1.31
N GLU A 54 0.85 -8.76 -2.62
CA GLU A 54 1.62 -9.54 -3.61
C GLU A 54 3.05 -9.03 -3.76
N ARG A 55 3.26 -7.71 -3.89
CA ARG A 55 4.60 -7.10 -3.93
C ARG A 55 5.40 -7.36 -2.67
N ILE A 56 4.73 -7.43 -1.53
CA ILE A 56 5.36 -7.65 -0.23
C ILE A 56 5.71 -9.14 -0.02
N GLY A 57 5.19 -10.04 -0.87
CA GLY A 57 5.70 -11.39 -1.05
C GLY A 57 5.73 -12.21 0.24
N GLY A 58 4.70 -12.08 1.09
CA GLY A 58 4.61 -12.86 2.33
C GLY A 58 5.64 -12.50 3.40
N CYS A 59 6.31 -11.34 3.31
CA CYS A 59 7.16 -10.78 4.38
C CYS A 59 6.36 -10.37 5.65
N SER A 60 5.20 -10.96 5.89
CA SER A 60 4.31 -10.74 7.04
C SER A 60 4.97 -11.04 8.39
N THR A 61 6.07 -11.80 8.39
CA THR A 61 6.85 -12.12 9.59
C THR A 61 7.80 -10.99 10.02
N ASN A 62 7.99 -9.97 9.18
CA ASN A 62 8.79 -8.80 9.47
C ASN A 62 7.91 -7.64 9.95
N SER A 63 8.16 -7.18 11.17
CA SER A 63 7.31 -6.18 11.83
C SER A 63 7.41 -4.81 11.16
N ILE A 64 8.60 -4.48 10.62
CA ILE A 64 8.86 -3.24 9.90
C ILE A 64 8.09 -3.24 8.57
N VAL A 65 8.20 -4.35 7.82
CA VAL A 65 7.52 -4.51 6.53
C VAL A 65 6.00 -4.51 6.71
N GLY A 66 5.48 -5.20 7.73
CA GLY A 66 4.05 -5.19 8.05
C GLY A 66 3.52 -3.79 8.35
N SER A 67 4.27 -2.99 9.11
CA SER A 67 3.89 -1.60 9.43
C SER A 67 3.90 -0.70 8.18
N LEU A 68 4.92 -0.85 7.34
CA LEU A 68 5.02 -0.12 6.06
C LEU A 68 3.87 -0.49 5.11
N ALA A 69 3.53 -1.79 5.02
CA ALA A 69 2.42 -2.28 4.22
C ALA A 69 1.11 -1.60 4.58
N GLN A 70 0.81 -1.53 5.88
CA GLN A 70 -0.41 -0.91 6.39
C GLN A 70 -0.46 0.58 6.09
N GLN A 71 0.65 1.29 6.34
CA GLN A 71 0.73 2.72 6.03
C GLN A 71 0.55 3.03 4.55
N MET A 72 1.10 2.18 3.67
CA MET A 72 0.90 2.32 2.23
C MET A 72 -0.55 2.07 1.83
N LYS A 73 -1.17 0.99 2.32
CA LYS A 73 -2.60 0.70 2.06
C LYS A 73 -3.50 1.86 2.48
N GLU A 74 -3.23 2.47 3.63
CA GLU A 74 -3.95 3.65 4.11
C GLU A 74 -3.73 4.86 3.19
N THR A 75 -2.48 5.16 2.84
CA THR A 75 -2.14 6.26 1.91
C THR A 75 -2.85 6.11 0.56
N TYR A 76 -2.86 4.90 -0.01
CA TYR A 76 -3.56 4.62 -1.27
C TYR A 76 -5.08 4.71 -1.13
N ARG A 77 -5.64 4.22 -0.02
CA ARG A 77 -7.06 4.34 0.29
C ARG A 77 -7.49 5.80 0.32
N GLU A 78 -6.77 6.64 1.06
CA GLU A 78 -7.03 8.07 1.13
C GLU A 78 -6.89 8.73 -0.25
N GLY A 79 -5.86 8.37 -1.02
CA GLY A 79 -5.66 8.86 -2.38
C GLY A 79 -6.82 8.52 -3.33
N ILE A 80 -7.34 7.28 -3.26
CA ILE A 80 -8.51 6.86 -4.05
C ILE A 80 -9.75 7.65 -3.63
N LEU A 81 -10.01 7.78 -2.34
CA LEU A 81 -11.16 8.52 -1.81
C LEU A 81 -11.10 10.00 -2.20
N LYS A 82 -9.92 10.60 -2.11
CA LYS A 82 -9.69 11.98 -2.52
C LYS A 82 -9.96 12.16 -4.02
N LYS A 83 -9.37 11.30 -4.88
CA LYS A 83 -9.64 11.32 -6.33
C LYS A 83 -11.11 11.12 -6.66
N ALA A 84 -11.80 10.27 -5.91
CA ALA A 84 -13.25 10.08 -6.07
C ALA A 84 -14.03 11.35 -5.72
N ALA A 85 -13.68 12.02 -4.63
CA ALA A 85 -14.29 13.29 -4.24
C ALA A 85 -14.00 14.41 -5.24
N GLU A 86 -12.75 14.53 -5.70
CA GLU A 86 -12.33 15.51 -6.73
C GLU A 86 -13.12 15.29 -8.03
N ALA A 87 -13.23 14.05 -8.51
CA ALA A 87 -13.98 13.74 -9.72
C ALA A 87 -15.48 14.07 -9.60
N ARG A 88 -16.08 13.92 -8.40
CA ARG A 88 -17.47 14.33 -8.14
C ARG A 88 -17.64 15.85 -8.14
N LEU A 89 -16.66 16.58 -7.59
CA LEU A 89 -16.67 18.05 -7.55
C LEU A 89 -16.50 18.64 -8.96
N THR A 90 -15.53 18.16 -9.74
CA THR A 90 -15.34 18.61 -11.13
C THR A 90 -16.55 18.27 -12.00
N SER A 91 -17.17 17.09 -11.82
CA SER A 91 -18.41 16.75 -12.55
C SER A 91 -19.59 17.69 -12.24
N SER A 92 -19.51 18.51 -11.19
CA SER A 92 -20.51 19.52 -10.84
C SER A 92 -20.14 20.95 -11.25
N GLU A 93 -18.92 21.18 -11.76
CA GLU A 93 -18.46 22.50 -12.23
C GLU A 93 -18.63 22.69 -13.76
N ASP A 94 -18.96 21.62 -14.48
CA ASP A 94 -19.21 21.61 -15.93
C ASP A 94 -20.72 21.61 -16.31
N GLU A 95 -21.61 22.12 -15.44
CA GLU A 95 -23.03 22.41 -15.77
C GLU A 95 -23.37 23.92 -15.68
#